data_AF-A0A093ZB33-F1
#
_entry.id   AF-A0A093ZB33-F1
#
_cell.length_a   1.000
_cell.length_b   1.000
_cell.length_c   1.000
_cell.angle_alpha   90.00
_cell.angle_beta   90.00
_cell.angle_gamma   90.00
#
_symmetry.space_group_name_H-M   'P 1'
#
loop_
_entity.id
_entity.type
_entity.pdbx_description
1 polymer ?
#
loop_
_entity_poly.entity_id
_entity_poly.type
_entity_poly.pdbx_seq_one_letter_code
_entity_poly.pdbx_strand_id
1 'polypeptide(L)'
;MDYDPMNLDEAVGPQVKISDADNLRVDFELSNVDLSFANSLRRVILAEVPTMAIDLVEVEANTSVLADEFLAHRLGLIPLNSKNIADVNYSRDCECEQYCEQCSVTLFLNAKCDSDEIMKVYARDLVVDSLKANAWVGIPVFTDEQANGAVICKLRKGQELKMKCIAKKGIAKEHAKWAPTAAVGFEYDPHNKLRHMDLWFEEDPAKEWPKSKYADWEEPAQEGEPFDYDAVPGSFYFELESAGNLEPDAVVQEGIKVLQQKLATIIAGLSDGGGMENGMNGGDSFAPRSPEFAGGNAGWGDAGYTTPYGNGGNASAWGGQGAATPYGATPYGQPAAPSGWD
;
A
#
# COMPACT_ATOMS: atom_id res chain seq x y z
N MET A 1 -43.39 14.62 38.49
CA MET A 1 -42.07 14.15 38.06
C MET A 1 -42.31 13.53 36.71
N ASP A 2 -42.26 14.38 35.69
CA ASP A 2 -42.40 13.94 34.31
C ASP A 2 -41.16 13.10 33.99
N TYR A 3 -41.40 11.84 33.68
CA TYR A 3 -40.40 10.89 33.25
C TYR A 3 -40.17 11.17 31.77
N ASP A 4 -39.07 11.83 31.43
CA ASP A 4 -38.65 12.08 30.06
C ASP A 4 -38.07 10.78 29.47
N PRO A 5 -38.74 10.15 28.49
CA PRO A 5 -38.28 8.91 27.88
C PRO A 5 -37.56 9.23 26.56
N MET A 6 -36.48 10.01 26.59
CA MET A 6 -35.69 10.30 25.39
C MET A 6 -34.19 10.42 25.69
N ASN A 7 -33.46 9.29 25.66
CA ASN A 7 -32.17 9.17 24.96
C ASN A 7 -31.72 7.71 24.97
N LEU A 8 -32.36 6.90 24.12
CA LEU A 8 -31.85 5.61 23.66
C LEU A 8 -31.54 5.84 22.18
N ASP A 9 -30.27 6.09 21.84
CA ASP A 9 -29.64 6.01 20.50
C ASP A 9 -28.59 7.11 20.18
N GLU A 10 -27.83 7.62 21.16
CA GLU A 10 -26.49 8.11 20.82
C GLU A 10 -25.59 6.90 20.63
N ALA A 11 -25.42 6.45 19.38
CA ALA A 11 -24.52 5.36 19.05
C ALA A 11 -23.09 5.72 19.49
N VAL A 12 -22.67 5.15 20.60
CA VAL A 12 -21.35 5.33 21.21
C VAL A 12 -20.30 4.70 20.30
N GLY A 13 -19.50 5.52 19.62
CA GLY A 13 -18.34 5.10 18.84
C GLY A 13 -18.41 5.42 17.34
N PRO A 14 -17.43 4.93 16.55
CA PRO A 14 -17.34 5.18 15.10
C PRO A 14 -18.61 4.73 14.37
N GLN A 15 -19.11 5.55 13.45
CA GLN A 15 -20.27 5.26 12.63
C GLN A 15 -19.88 5.15 11.15
N VAL A 16 -20.49 4.19 10.44
CA VAL A 16 -20.21 3.95 9.02
C VAL A 16 -21.52 4.00 8.25
N LYS A 17 -21.55 4.80 7.18
CA LYS A 17 -22.67 4.88 6.23
C LYS A 17 -22.17 4.57 4.82
N ILE A 18 -22.58 3.43 4.29
CA ILE A 18 -22.22 3.01 2.93
C ILE A 18 -23.12 3.74 1.93
N SER A 19 -22.51 4.30 0.90
CA SER A 19 -23.19 5.07 -0.15
C SER A 19 -23.28 4.30 -1.47
N ASP A 20 -22.20 3.61 -1.86
CA ASP A 20 -22.16 2.74 -3.03
C ASP A 20 -21.25 1.55 -2.77
N ALA A 21 -21.56 0.40 -3.36
CA ALA A 21 -20.80 -0.83 -3.18
C ALA A 21 -20.95 -1.76 -4.39
N ASP A 22 -19.82 -2.19 -4.93
CA ASP A 22 -19.72 -3.22 -5.95
C ASP A 22 -18.62 -4.25 -5.57
N ASN A 23 -18.28 -5.16 -6.49
CA ASN A 23 -17.31 -6.24 -6.22
C ASN A 23 -15.85 -5.74 -6.10
N LEU A 24 -15.54 -4.54 -6.58
CA LEU A 24 -14.20 -3.95 -6.62
C LEU A 24 -14.12 -2.59 -5.91
N ARG A 25 -15.25 -1.95 -5.60
CA ARG A 25 -15.33 -0.60 -5.04
C ARG A 25 -16.30 -0.53 -3.88
N VAL A 26 -15.95 0.25 -2.86
CA VAL A 26 -16.88 0.65 -1.79
C VAL A 26 -16.67 2.11 -1.43
N ASP A 27 -17.76 2.87 -1.45
CA ASP A 27 -17.80 4.28 -1.06
C ASP A 27 -18.58 4.41 0.25
N PHE A 28 -17.95 4.95 1.29
CA PHE A 28 -18.57 5.09 2.60
C PHE A 28 -18.15 6.37 3.33
N GLU A 29 -19.05 6.89 4.14
CA GLU A 29 -18.79 7.94 5.12
C GLU A 29 -18.43 7.28 6.46
N LEU A 30 -17.31 7.70 7.06
CA LEU A 30 -16.89 7.36 8.41
C LEU A 30 -17.06 8.60 9.27
N SER A 31 -17.91 8.53 10.29
CA SER A 31 -18.18 9.65 11.19
C SER A 31 -17.94 9.27 12.65
N ASN A 32 -17.88 10.28 13.53
CA ASN A 32 -17.58 10.14 14.95
C ASN A 32 -16.19 9.52 15.22
N VAL A 33 -15.18 9.95 14.46
CA VAL A 33 -13.77 9.58 14.63
C VAL A 33 -12.87 10.79 14.46
N ASP A 34 -11.62 10.69 14.93
CA ASP A 34 -10.61 11.72 14.67
C ASP A 34 -10.01 11.57 13.26
N LEU A 35 -9.57 12.69 12.67
CA LEU A 35 -8.80 12.70 11.41
C LEU A 35 -7.57 11.79 11.47
N SER A 36 -6.89 11.76 12.62
CA SER A 36 -5.74 10.89 12.86
C SER A 36 -6.10 9.41 12.76
N PHE A 37 -7.27 9.02 13.27
CA PHE A 37 -7.75 7.64 13.19
C PHE A 37 -8.13 7.28 11.75
N ALA A 38 -8.91 8.13 11.08
CA ALA A 38 -9.34 7.92 9.70
C ALA A 38 -8.13 7.80 8.75
N ASN A 39 -7.13 8.68 8.87
CA ASN A 39 -5.91 8.60 8.08
C ASN A 39 -5.04 7.38 8.46
N SER A 40 -5.02 6.97 9.73
CA SER A 40 -4.31 5.75 10.14
C SER A 40 -4.93 4.51 9.50
N LEU A 41 -6.26 4.40 9.50
CA LEU A 41 -6.98 3.34 8.80
C LEU A 41 -6.62 3.35 7.31
N ARG A 42 -6.70 4.53 6.66
CA ARG A 42 -6.32 4.71 5.25
C ARG A 42 -4.92 4.18 4.94
N ARG A 43 -3.93 4.48 5.78
CA ARG A 43 -2.55 4.03 5.57
C ARG A 43 -2.39 2.52 5.74
N VAL A 44 -3.12 1.93 6.68
CA VAL A 44 -3.08 0.48 6.93
C VAL A 44 -3.69 -0.29 5.76
N ILE A 45 -4.86 0.12 5.25
CA ILE A 45 -5.49 -0.54 4.09
C ILE A 45 -4.65 -0.45 2.80
N LEU A 46 -3.85 0.62 2.65
CA LEU A 46 -2.95 0.78 1.51
C LEU A 46 -1.71 -0.12 1.60
N ALA A 47 -1.12 -0.26 2.80
CA ALA A 47 0.26 -0.72 2.93
C ALA A 47 0.48 -1.96 3.79
N GLU A 48 -0.45 -2.30 4.67
CA GLU A 48 -0.20 -3.27 5.76
C GLU A 48 -1.20 -4.43 5.81
N VAL A 49 -2.25 -4.40 4.98
CA VAL A 49 -3.15 -5.55 4.83
C VAL A 49 -2.38 -6.70 4.13
N PRO A 50 -2.30 -7.90 4.74
CA PRO A 50 -1.57 -9.02 4.16
C PRO A 50 -2.24 -9.57 2.90
N THR A 51 -1.44 -9.89 1.89
CA THR A 51 -1.91 -10.52 0.64
C THR A 51 -0.92 -11.58 0.15
N MET A 52 -1.34 -12.37 -0.84
CA MET A 52 -0.47 -13.30 -1.57
C MET A 52 -0.01 -12.71 -2.89
N ALA A 53 1.27 -12.88 -3.19
CA ALA A 53 1.84 -12.60 -4.50
C ALA A 53 3.00 -13.57 -4.80
N ILE A 54 3.31 -13.76 -6.08
CA ILE A 54 4.49 -14.54 -6.50
C ILE A 54 5.75 -13.84 -6.03
N ASP A 55 6.64 -14.58 -5.36
CA ASP A 55 7.86 -14.04 -4.77
C ASP A 55 9.13 -14.73 -5.26
N LEU A 56 9.08 -16.05 -5.43
CA LEU A 56 10.17 -16.83 -6.01
C LEU A 56 9.72 -17.42 -7.34
N VAL A 57 10.55 -17.31 -8.37
CA VAL A 57 10.33 -17.94 -9.67
C VAL A 57 11.55 -18.78 -10.02
N GLU A 58 11.36 -20.09 -10.10
CA GLU A 58 12.35 -21.06 -10.56
C GLU A 58 12.13 -21.25 -12.07
N VAL A 59 13.10 -20.86 -12.89
CA VAL A 59 13.04 -20.98 -14.36
C VAL A 59 13.76 -22.25 -14.79
N GLU A 60 13.02 -23.19 -15.38
CA GLU A 60 13.58 -24.43 -15.94
C GLU A 60 13.94 -24.24 -17.42
N ALA A 61 13.05 -23.60 -18.19
CA ALA A 61 13.27 -23.28 -19.58
C ALA A 61 12.62 -21.95 -19.95
N ASN A 62 13.39 -21.07 -20.59
CA ASN A 62 12.89 -19.85 -21.22
C ASN A 62 13.59 -19.66 -22.56
N THR A 63 12.86 -19.90 -23.65
CA THR A 63 13.32 -19.57 -25.01
C THR A 63 12.51 -18.42 -25.63
N SER A 64 11.78 -17.69 -24.79
CA SER A 64 11.05 -16.51 -25.18
C SER A 64 11.99 -15.34 -25.50
N VAL A 65 11.42 -14.23 -25.98
CA VAL A 65 12.18 -13.00 -26.24
C VAL A 65 12.42 -12.15 -24.97
N LEU A 66 11.78 -12.50 -23.86
CA LEU A 66 11.85 -11.75 -22.60
C LEU A 66 12.86 -12.40 -21.66
N ALA A 67 13.66 -11.58 -20.99
CA ALA A 67 14.59 -12.03 -19.96
C ALA A 67 13.85 -12.64 -18.76
N ASP A 68 14.54 -13.49 -18.01
CA ASP A 68 13.98 -14.25 -16.90
C ASP A 68 13.45 -13.31 -15.80
N GLU A 69 14.24 -12.30 -15.42
CA GLU A 69 13.87 -11.31 -14.41
C GLU A 69 12.70 -10.43 -14.85
N PHE A 70 12.56 -10.19 -16.15
CA PHE A 70 11.43 -9.44 -16.70
C PHE A 70 10.14 -10.22 -16.54
N LEU A 71 10.17 -11.52 -16.85
CA LEU A 71 9.03 -12.41 -16.64
C LEU A 71 8.71 -12.60 -15.16
N ALA A 72 9.73 -12.82 -14.32
CA ALA A 72 9.58 -12.95 -12.88
C ALA A 72 8.94 -11.70 -12.25
N HIS A 73 9.35 -10.51 -12.67
CA HIS A 73 8.74 -9.25 -12.23
C HIS A 73 7.25 -9.18 -12.60
N ARG A 74 6.90 -9.53 -13.83
CA ARG A 74 5.49 -9.54 -14.28
C ARG A 74 4.64 -10.57 -13.54
N LEU A 75 5.19 -11.76 -13.30
CA LEU A 75 4.53 -12.80 -12.50
C LEU A 75 4.23 -12.32 -11.08
N GLY A 76 5.16 -11.58 -10.47
CA GLY A 76 4.96 -10.97 -9.16
C GLY A 76 3.78 -9.99 -9.09
N LEU A 77 3.44 -9.33 -10.19
CA LEU A 77 2.33 -8.36 -10.28
C LEU A 77 0.98 -8.97 -10.65
N ILE A 78 0.91 -10.29 -10.88
CA ILE A 78 -0.37 -10.95 -11.14
C ILE A 78 -1.15 -11.03 -9.83
N PRO A 79 -2.37 -10.46 -9.76
CA PRO A 79 -3.18 -10.54 -8.54
C PRO A 79 -3.59 -11.98 -8.28
N LEU A 80 -3.24 -12.47 -7.08
CA LEU A 80 -3.68 -13.77 -6.58
C LEU A 80 -4.73 -13.58 -5.50
N ASN A 81 -5.76 -14.41 -5.52
CA ASN A 81 -6.80 -14.42 -4.52
C ASN A 81 -6.17 -14.64 -3.13
N SER A 82 -6.48 -13.73 -2.21
CA SER A 82 -5.93 -13.69 -0.86
C SER A 82 -7.01 -13.93 0.21
N LYS A 83 -8.15 -14.52 -0.16
CA LYS A 83 -9.22 -14.84 0.79
C LYS A 83 -8.69 -15.79 1.87
N ASN A 84 -9.07 -15.51 3.12
CA ASN A 84 -8.59 -16.20 4.32
C ASN A 84 -7.05 -16.24 4.42
N ILE A 85 -6.38 -15.12 4.12
CA ILE A 85 -4.91 -14.99 4.24
C ILE A 85 -4.39 -15.25 5.65
N ALA A 86 -5.25 -15.17 6.66
CA ALA A 86 -4.92 -15.50 8.04
C ALA A 86 -4.49 -16.97 8.22
N ASP A 87 -5.00 -17.89 7.39
CA ASP A 87 -4.67 -19.33 7.44
C ASP A 87 -3.25 -19.63 6.92
N VAL A 88 -2.63 -18.68 6.22
CA VAL A 88 -1.28 -18.81 5.68
C VAL A 88 -0.28 -18.16 6.64
N ASN A 89 0.72 -18.92 7.04
CA ASN A 89 1.83 -18.41 7.85
C ASN A 89 2.76 -17.54 6.98
N TYR A 90 3.34 -16.49 7.54
CA TYR A 90 4.46 -15.83 6.87
C TYR A 90 5.62 -16.82 6.77
N SER A 91 6.29 -16.87 5.61
CA SER A 91 7.39 -17.83 5.42
C SER A 91 8.55 -17.61 6.40
N ARG A 92 8.75 -16.37 6.87
CA ARG A 92 9.74 -16.03 7.91
C ARG A 92 9.39 -16.51 9.32
N ASP A 93 8.12 -16.78 9.58
CA ASP A 93 7.61 -17.23 10.87
C ASP A 93 7.34 -18.75 10.87
N CYS A 94 7.59 -19.42 9.73
CA CYS A 94 7.37 -20.84 9.54
C CYS A 94 8.63 -21.65 9.88
N GLU A 95 8.47 -22.80 10.53
CA GLU A 95 9.59 -23.69 10.94
C GLU A 95 10.19 -24.52 9.79
N CYS A 96 9.75 -24.30 8.54
CA CYS A 96 10.28 -25.00 7.37
C CYS A 96 11.60 -24.38 6.86
N GLU A 97 12.36 -25.12 6.04
CA GLU A 97 13.66 -24.64 5.54
C GLU A 97 13.56 -23.52 4.48
N GLN A 98 12.58 -23.57 3.58
CA GLN A 98 12.40 -22.55 2.54
C GLN A 98 10.94 -22.15 2.35
N TYR A 99 10.10 -23.12 1.99
CA TYR A 99 8.67 -22.95 1.83
C TYR A 99 7.97 -24.30 1.99
N CYS A 100 6.73 -24.28 2.46
CA CYS A 100 5.88 -25.45 2.59
C CYS A 100 4.42 -25.07 2.28
N GLU A 101 3.53 -26.06 2.36
CA GLU A 101 2.11 -25.96 2.05
C GLU A 101 1.32 -25.04 3.00
N GLN A 102 1.89 -24.74 4.18
CA GLN A 102 1.31 -23.86 5.20
C GLN A 102 1.72 -22.39 5.04
N CYS A 103 2.83 -22.11 4.37
CA CYS A 103 3.38 -20.74 4.26
C CYS A 103 3.55 -20.25 2.81
N SER A 104 3.17 -21.07 1.83
CA SER A 104 3.29 -20.74 0.42
C SER A 104 2.26 -21.47 -0.45
N VAL A 105 2.07 -20.97 -1.67
CA VAL A 105 1.32 -21.66 -2.73
C VAL A 105 2.22 -21.81 -3.95
N THR A 106 2.31 -23.03 -4.49
CA THR A 106 3.09 -23.29 -5.70
C THR A 106 2.20 -23.18 -6.94
N LEU A 107 2.67 -22.50 -7.97
CA LEU A 107 2.05 -22.41 -9.29
C LEU A 107 3.03 -22.84 -10.37
N PHE A 108 2.54 -23.47 -11.43
CA PHE A 108 3.35 -23.90 -12.57
C PHE A 108 2.89 -23.20 -13.84
N LEU A 109 3.86 -22.70 -14.62
CA LEU A 109 3.61 -22.14 -15.94
C LEU A 109 4.37 -22.96 -16.98
N ASN A 110 3.61 -23.76 -17.74
CA ASN A 110 4.13 -24.63 -18.78
C ASN A 110 3.47 -24.24 -20.11
N ALA A 111 4.17 -23.50 -20.95
CA ALA A 111 3.66 -23.04 -22.24
C ALA A 111 4.65 -23.35 -23.36
N LYS A 112 4.16 -23.88 -24.48
CA LYS A 112 4.96 -24.14 -25.68
C LYS A 112 4.12 -23.82 -26.91
N CYS A 113 4.68 -23.02 -27.80
CA CYS A 113 4.01 -22.63 -29.03
C CYS A 113 4.45 -23.56 -30.17
N ASP A 114 3.58 -24.48 -30.57
CA ASP A 114 3.82 -25.37 -31.73
C ASP A 114 3.19 -24.86 -33.03
N SER A 115 2.26 -23.90 -32.94
CA SER A 115 1.61 -23.28 -34.10
C SER A 115 2.48 -22.18 -34.73
N ASP A 116 2.24 -21.88 -36.01
CA ASP A 116 2.89 -20.77 -36.72
C ASP A 116 2.35 -19.39 -36.31
N GLU A 117 1.21 -19.35 -35.60
CA GLU A 117 0.62 -18.14 -35.04
C GLU A 117 1.30 -17.71 -33.72
N ILE A 118 1.09 -16.45 -33.31
CA ILE A 118 1.63 -15.95 -32.05
C ILE A 118 0.72 -16.44 -30.90
N MET A 119 1.24 -17.31 -30.03
CA MET A 119 0.57 -17.75 -28.82
C MET A 119 0.72 -16.69 -27.73
N LYS A 120 -0.39 -16.24 -27.15
CA LYS A 120 -0.39 -15.39 -25.95
C LYS A 120 -0.45 -16.30 -24.72
N VAL A 121 0.43 -16.06 -23.76
CA VAL A 121 0.45 -16.73 -22.46
C VAL A 121 -0.18 -15.79 -21.44
N TYR A 122 -1.17 -16.28 -20.72
CA TYR A 122 -2.02 -15.51 -19.81
C TYR A 122 -1.91 -16.02 -18.37
N ALA A 123 -2.41 -15.23 -17.41
CA ALA A 123 -2.50 -15.62 -16.01
C ALA A 123 -3.35 -16.89 -15.81
N ARG A 124 -4.36 -17.13 -16.66
CA ARG A 124 -5.13 -18.40 -16.63
C ARG A 124 -4.32 -19.66 -16.92
N ASP A 125 -3.16 -19.51 -17.57
CA ASP A 125 -2.30 -20.65 -17.92
C ASP A 125 -1.43 -21.08 -16.71
N LEU A 126 -1.48 -20.33 -15.60
CA LEU A 126 -0.89 -20.74 -14.33
C LEU A 126 -1.72 -21.86 -13.68
N VAL A 127 -1.08 -23.00 -13.49
CA VAL A 127 -1.69 -24.15 -12.81
C VAL A 127 -1.29 -24.09 -11.34
N VAL A 128 -2.27 -23.92 -10.45
CA VAL A 128 -2.07 -23.87 -9.01
C VAL A 128 -1.96 -25.30 -8.47
N ASP A 129 -1.00 -25.55 -7.60
CA ASP A 129 -0.91 -26.81 -6.87
C ASP A 129 -2.14 -26.99 -5.95
N SER A 130 -2.59 -28.23 -5.82
CA SER A 130 -3.67 -28.62 -4.91
C SER A 130 -3.30 -28.46 -3.43
N LEU A 131 -2.01 -28.52 -3.11
CA LEU A 131 -1.48 -28.44 -1.75
C LEU A 131 -1.34 -26.97 -1.32
N LYS A 132 -2.32 -26.49 -0.57
CA LYS A 132 -2.39 -25.11 -0.08
C LYS A 132 -3.22 -25.01 1.20
N ALA A 133 -2.94 -23.99 2.01
CA ALA A 133 -3.59 -23.77 3.30
C ALA A 133 -5.13 -23.69 3.23
N ASN A 134 -5.68 -23.11 2.15
CA ASN A 134 -7.12 -23.04 1.95
C ASN A 134 -7.51 -23.11 0.46
N ALA A 135 -8.80 -23.31 0.18
CA ALA A 135 -9.30 -23.54 -1.19
C ALA A 135 -9.12 -22.35 -2.15
N TRP A 136 -9.02 -21.12 -1.63
CA TRP A 136 -9.10 -19.89 -2.41
C TRP A 136 -7.73 -19.28 -2.69
N VAL A 137 -6.83 -19.40 -1.72
CA VAL A 137 -5.56 -18.70 -1.72
C VAL A 137 -4.67 -19.09 -2.90
N GLY A 138 -4.03 -18.09 -3.50
CA GLY A 138 -3.08 -18.28 -4.59
C GLY A 138 -3.71 -18.53 -5.97
N ILE A 139 -5.04 -18.55 -6.09
CA ILE A 139 -5.72 -18.65 -7.39
C ILE A 139 -5.60 -17.31 -8.14
N PRO A 140 -5.12 -17.27 -9.40
CA PRO A 140 -5.08 -16.04 -10.18
C PRO A 140 -6.47 -15.41 -10.33
N VAL A 141 -6.54 -14.09 -10.18
CA VAL A 141 -7.80 -13.33 -10.32
C VAL A 141 -8.02 -12.94 -11.78
N PHE A 142 -9.25 -13.11 -12.26
CA PHE A 142 -9.66 -12.74 -13.61
C PHE A 142 -10.83 -11.75 -13.54
N THR A 143 -10.63 -10.56 -14.11
CA THR A 143 -11.65 -9.50 -14.18
C THR A 143 -12.09 -9.18 -15.61
N ASP A 144 -11.43 -9.77 -16.61
CA ASP A 144 -11.80 -9.60 -18.02
C ASP A 144 -13.00 -10.49 -18.40
N GLU A 145 -13.81 -10.03 -19.35
CA GLU A 145 -15.01 -10.75 -19.82
C GLU A 145 -14.71 -12.16 -20.32
N GLN A 146 -13.51 -12.38 -20.87
CA GLN A 146 -13.08 -13.67 -21.39
C GLN A 146 -12.36 -14.55 -20.36
N ALA A 147 -12.22 -14.08 -19.12
CA ALA A 147 -11.55 -14.77 -18.01
C ALA A 147 -10.14 -15.30 -18.37
N ASN A 148 -9.36 -14.52 -19.13
CA ASN A 148 -7.98 -14.86 -19.43
C ASN A 148 -7.03 -14.39 -18.32
N GLY A 149 -7.34 -13.29 -17.67
CA GLY A 149 -6.43 -12.55 -16.80
C GLY A 149 -5.31 -11.82 -17.56
N ALA A 150 -4.30 -11.38 -16.81
CA ALA A 150 -3.19 -10.60 -17.33
C ALA A 150 -2.37 -11.38 -18.38
N VAL A 151 -1.97 -10.71 -19.47
CA VAL A 151 -1.05 -11.28 -20.46
C VAL A 151 0.37 -11.31 -19.89
N ILE A 152 0.96 -12.48 -19.72
CA ILE A 152 2.31 -12.68 -19.18
C ILE A 152 3.37 -12.46 -20.27
N CYS A 153 3.19 -13.11 -21.42
CA CYS A 153 4.10 -12.97 -22.56
C CYS A 153 3.45 -13.42 -23.87
N LYS A 154 4.22 -13.36 -24.95
CA LYS A 154 3.85 -13.89 -26.26
C LYS A 154 4.98 -14.81 -26.73
N LEU A 155 4.60 -15.98 -27.25
CA LEU A 155 5.50 -16.98 -27.79
C LEU A 155 5.26 -17.12 -29.29
N ARG A 156 6.33 -17.38 -30.03
CA ARG A 156 6.29 -17.79 -31.43
C ARG A 156 6.63 -19.28 -31.54
N LYS A 157 6.34 -19.90 -32.69
CA LYS A 157 6.67 -21.29 -32.99
C LYS A 157 8.06 -21.72 -32.50
N GLY A 158 8.09 -22.79 -31.73
CA GLY A 158 9.31 -23.37 -31.15
C GLY A 158 9.77 -22.74 -29.83
N GLN A 159 9.17 -21.62 -29.40
CA GLN A 159 9.44 -21.05 -28.09
C GLN A 159 8.63 -21.75 -27.01
N GLU A 160 9.27 -21.91 -25.86
CA GLU A 160 8.72 -22.55 -24.67
C GLU A 160 9.11 -21.80 -23.39
N LEU A 161 8.25 -21.95 -22.40
CA LEU A 161 8.36 -21.41 -21.07
C LEU A 161 7.99 -22.49 -20.06
N LYS A 162 8.89 -22.77 -19.13
CA LYS A 162 8.69 -23.72 -18.03
C LYS A 162 9.20 -23.10 -16.75
N MET A 163 8.26 -22.71 -15.89
CA MET A 163 8.54 -22.00 -14.65
C MET A 163 7.73 -22.57 -13.50
N LYS A 164 8.34 -22.59 -12.32
CA LYS A 164 7.68 -22.88 -11.04
C LYS A 164 7.71 -21.62 -10.19
N CYS A 165 6.54 -21.15 -9.80
CA CYS A 165 6.33 -19.90 -9.09
C CYS A 165 5.87 -20.20 -7.66
N ILE A 166 6.54 -19.64 -6.67
CA ILE A 166 6.15 -19.77 -5.25
C ILE A 166 5.56 -18.44 -4.81
N ALA A 167 4.28 -18.44 -4.49
CA ALA A 167 3.58 -17.32 -3.91
C ALA A 167 3.71 -17.34 -2.39
N LYS A 168 4.01 -16.17 -1.81
CA LYS A 168 4.20 -15.97 -0.38
C LYS A 168 3.29 -14.86 0.14
N LYS A 169 2.96 -14.97 1.43
CA LYS A 169 2.24 -13.93 2.17
C LYS A 169 3.19 -12.76 2.44
N GLY A 170 2.74 -11.55 2.15
CA GLY A 170 3.50 -10.32 2.34
C GLY A 170 2.59 -9.10 2.51
N ILE A 171 3.20 -7.93 2.66
CA ILE A 171 2.50 -6.65 2.79
C ILE A 171 3.09 -5.61 1.82
N ALA A 172 2.29 -4.62 1.42
CA ALA A 172 2.70 -3.61 0.46
C ALA A 172 3.92 -2.78 0.89
N LYS A 173 4.18 -2.65 2.20
CA LYS A 173 5.43 -2.05 2.71
C LYS A 173 6.70 -2.76 2.27
N GLU A 174 6.67 -4.06 2.09
CA GLU A 174 7.82 -4.84 1.61
C GLU A 174 7.98 -4.67 0.09
N HIS A 175 6.86 -4.77 -0.65
CA HIS A 175 6.82 -4.50 -2.08
C HIS A 175 5.37 -4.22 -2.53
N ALA A 176 5.16 -3.26 -3.44
CA ALA A 176 3.84 -2.84 -3.91
C ALA A 176 3.00 -3.97 -4.57
N LYS A 177 3.62 -5.09 -4.93
CA LYS A 177 2.92 -6.28 -5.46
C LYS A 177 1.93 -6.90 -4.46
N TRP A 178 2.13 -6.65 -3.18
CA TRP A 178 1.23 -7.07 -2.10
C TRP A 178 0.18 -6.02 -1.73
N ALA A 179 0.02 -4.96 -2.53
CA ALA A 179 -1.05 -3.98 -2.31
C ALA A 179 -2.41 -4.64 -2.58
N PRO A 180 -3.37 -4.59 -1.63
CA PRO A 180 -4.73 -5.08 -1.86
C PRO A 180 -5.63 -4.04 -2.54
N THR A 181 -5.19 -2.80 -2.62
CA THR A 181 -5.95 -1.67 -3.14
C THR A 181 -5.28 -1.09 -4.38
N ALA A 182 -6.10 -0.63 -5.32
CA ALA A 182 -5.65 0.17 -6.46
C ALA A 182 -5.55 1.64 -6.06
N ALA A 183 -6.64 2.18 -5.49
CA ALA A 183 -6.72 3.54 -5.01
C ALA A 183 -7.60 3.63 -3.76
N VAL A 184 -7.33 4.65 -2.94
CA VAL A 184 -8.19 5.02 -1.81
C VAL A 184 -8.40 6.53 -1.84
N GLY A 185 -9.55 6.95 -2.34
CA GLY A 185 -10.07 8.31 -2.22
C GLY A 185 -10.35 8.62 -0.76
N PHE A 186 -10.02 9.85 -0.36
CA PHE A 186 -10.14 10.31 1.01
C PHE A 186 -10.37 11.81 1.01
N GLU A 187 -11.51 12.23 1.55
CA GLU A 187 -11.93 13.62 1.61
C GLU A 187 -12.61 13.90 2.96
N TYR A 188 -12.54 15.15 3.42
CA TYR A 188 -13.35 15.67 4.52
C TYR A 188 -13.53 17.18 4.29
N ASP A 189 -14.58 17.78 4.88
CA ASP A 189 -14.88 19.21 4.79
C ASP A 189 -14.94 19.74 3.32
N PRO A 190 -15.90 19.25 2.50
CA PRO A 190 -16.00 19.60 1.08
C PRO A 190 -16.22 21.10 0.83
N HIS A 191 -16.69 21.85 1.82
CA HIS A 191 -16.92 23.30 1.74
C HIS A 191 -15.78 24.12 2.35
N ASN A 192 -14.70 23.49 2.80
CA ASN A 192 -13.56 24.14 3.46
C ASN A 192 -13.97 25.06 4.62
N LYS A 193 -14.97 24.66 5.42
CA LYS A 193 -15.45 25.39 6.61
C LYS A 193 -14.37 25.52 7.67
N LEU A 194 -13.53 24.49 7.79
CA LEU A 194 -12.42 24.44 8.74
C LEU A 194 -11.23 25.28 8.27
N ARG A 195 -11.24 25.76 7.02
CA ARG A 195 -10.16 26.53 6.40
C ARG A 195 -8.81 25.81 6.48
N HIS A 196 -8.83 24.48 6.36
CA HIS A 196 -7.61 23.67 6.25
C HIS A 196 -6.88 23.90 4.91
N MET A 197 -7.58 24.46 3.92
CA MET A 197 -7.02 24.87 2.64
C MET A 197 -7.15 26.38 2.44
N ASP A 198 -6.12 26.99 1.88
CA ASP A 198 -6.20 28.32 1.27
C ASP A 198 -6.29 28.11 -0.25
N LEU A 199 -7.48 28.33 -0.81
CA LEU A 199 -7.74 28.04 -2.22
C LEU A 199 -7.00 29.05 -3.08
N TRP A 200 -6.18 28.56 -4.00
CA TRP A 200 -5.57 29.41 -5.02
C TRP A 200 -6.62 29.84 -6.05
N PHE A 201 -6.67 31.11 -6.44
CA PHE A 201 -7.57 31.59 -7.49
C PHE A 201 -7.00 32.83 -8.18
N GLU A 202 -7.50 33.13 -9.38
CA GLU A 202 -7.17 34.36 -10.11
C GLU A 202 -8.27 35.43 -9.95
N GLU A 203 -9.54 35.02 -10.03
CA GLU A 203 -10.70 35.91 -9.97
C GLU A 203 -11.66 35.53 -8.84
N ASP A 204 -12.12 34.28 -8.81
CA ASP A 204 -13.19 33.84 -7.91
C ASP A 204 -13.01 32.35 -7.55
N PRO A 205 -12.63 32.02 -6.31
CA PRO A 205 -12.37 30.64 -5.92
C PRO A 205 -13.61 29.75 -6.05
N ALA A 206 -14.82 30.29 -5.86
CA ALA A 206 -16.06 29.52 -5.96
C ALA A 206 -16.42 29.14 -7.40
N LYS A 207 -15.87 29.84 -8.40
CA LYS A 207 -16.05 29.52 -9.82
C LYS A 207 -14.92 28.67 -10.39
N GLU A 208 -13.71 28.85 -9.86
CA GLU A 208 -12.51 28.16 -10.34
C GLU A 208 -12.37 26.75 -9.78
N TRP A 209 -12.79 26.53 -8.52
CA TRP A 209 -12.73 25.20 -7.90
C TRP A 209 -14.02 24.42 -8.11
N PRO A 210 -13.96 23.22 -8.72
CA PRO A 210 -15.13 22.39 -8.90
C PRO A 210 -15.61 21.89 -7.53
N LYS A 211 -16.93 21.83 -7.38
CA LYS A 211 -17.55 21.24 -6.18
C LYS A 211 -17.26 19.76 -6.13
N SER A 212 -16.90 19.29 -4.94
CA SER A 212 -16.80 17.85 -4.66
C SER A 212 -18.15 17.16 -4.82
N LYS A 213 -18.12 15.86 -5.11
CA LYS A 213 -19.32 15.02 -5.11
C LYS A 213 -20.00 14.94 -3.75
N TYR A 214 -19.27 15.21 -2.66
CA TYR A 214 -19.78 15.22 -1.28
C TYR A 214 -20.28 16.59 -0.83
N ALA A 215 -20.13 17.65 -1.65
CA ALA A 215 -20.58 18.98 -1.30
C ALA A 215 -22.09 19.07 -1.05
N ASP A 216 -22.89 18.22 -1.70
CA ASP A 216 -24.34 18.18 -1.49
C ASP A 216 -24.75 17.43 -0.20
N TRP A 217 -23.81 16.79 0.49
CA TRP A 217 -24.08 16.00 1.69
C TRP A 217 -23.87 16.80 2.98
N GLU A 218 -23.14 17.91 2.88
CA GLU A 218 -22.95 18.87 3.95
C GLU A 218 -23.54 20.22 3.55
N GLU A 219 -24.12 20.93 4.52
CA GLU A 219 -24.59 22.30 4.26
C GLU A 219 -23.39 23.23 4.04
N PRO A 220 -23.43 24.20 3.11
CA PRO A 220 -22.39 25.22 2.99
C PRO A 220 -22.40 26.17 4.20
N ALA A 221 -21.29 26.91 4.40
CA ALA A 221 -21.25 27.98 5.41
C ALA A 221 -22.25 29.10 5.07
N GLN A 222 -22.97 29.61 6.06
CA GLN A 222 -23.94 30.69 5.85
C GLN A 222 -23.23 32.04 5.75
N GLU A 223 -23.77 32.94 4.91
CA GLU A 223 -23.19 34.27 4.74
C GLU A 223 -23.27 35.07 6.07
N GLY A 224 -22.12 35.54 6.54
CA GLY A 224 -22.02 36.28 7.81
C GLY A 224 -21.86 35.41 9.06
N GLU A 225 -21.84 34.09 8.93
CA GLU A 225 -21.49 33.17 10.02
C GLU A 225 -20.03 33.40 10.46
N PRO A 226 -19.75 33.62 11.76
CA PRO A 226 -18.39 33.75 12.24
C PRO A 226 -17.63 32.42 12.05
N PHE A 227 -16.33 32.50 11.78
CA PHE A 227 -15.51 31.30 11.68
C PHE A 227 -15.44 30.60 13.04
N ASP A 228 -15.73 29.30 13.04
CA ASP A 228 -15.63 28.45 14.22
C ASP A 228 -14.20 27.91 14.35
N TYR A 229 -13.46 28.45 15.31
CA TYR A 229 -12.08 28.05 15.60
C TYR A 229 -12.00 26.73 16.38
N ASP A 230 -13.10 26.29 17.01
CA ASP A 230 -13.16 25.08 17.81
C ASP A 230 -13.69 23.88 17.01
N ALA A 231 -14.16 24.11 15.78
CA ALA A 231 -14.62 23.07 14.88
C ALA A 231 -13.50 22.07 14.53
N VAL A 232 -13.86 20.78 14.50
CA VAL A 232 -12.95 19.68 14.16
C VAL A 232 -13.56 18.81 13.04
N PRO A 233 -12.74 18.14 12.21
CA PRO A 233 -13.25 17.21 11.21
C PRO A 233 -14.05 16.07 11.86
N GLY A 234 -15.32 15.92 11.48
CA GLY A 234 -16.24 14.93 12.07
C GLY A 234 -16.71 13.82 11.12
N SER A 235 -16.66 14.06 9.81
CA SER A 235 -17.05 13.13 8.75
C SER A 235 -15.92 12.99 7.73
N PHE A 236 -15.62 11.75 7.33
CA PHE A 236 -14.59 11.41 6.37
C PHE A 236 -15.18 10.53 5.27
N TYR A 237 -14.99 10.93 4.03
CA TYR A 237 -15.50 10.24 2.86
C TYR A 237 -14.40 9.38 2.24
N PHE A 238 -14.64 8.08 2.18
CA PHE A 238 -13.73 7.09 1.61
C PHE A 238 -14.28 6.57 0.27
N GLU A 239 -13.38 6.40 -0.69
CA GLU A 239 -13.62 5.68 -1.94
C GLU A 239 -12.54 4.61 -2.09
N LEU A 240 -12.84 3.38 -1.69
CA LEU A 240 -11.88 2.29 -1.75
C LEU A 240 -12.07 1.49 -3.02
N GLU A 241 -10.98 1.31 -3.78
CA GLU A 241 -10.92 0.42 -4.94
C GLU A 241 -9.93 -0.73 -4.66
N SER A 242 -10.42 -1.96 -4.76
CA SER A 242 -9.65 -3.19 -4.61
C SER A 242 -8.86 -3.51 -5.88
N ALA A 243 -7.67 -4.09 -5.70
CA ALA A 243 -6.87 -4.66 -6.79
C ALA A 243 -7.44 -6.00 -7.30
N GLY A 244 -8.52 -6.52 -6.69
CA GLY A 244 -9.21 -7.76 -7.04
C GLY A 244 -8.73 -9.00 -6.28
N ASN A 245 -7.60 -8.92 -5.57
CA ASN A 245 -7.08 -10.00 -4.71
C ASN A 245 -7.90 -10.23 -3.43
N LEU A 246 -8.63 -9.20 -2.98
CA LEU A 246 -9.56 -9.24 -1.85
C LEU A 246 -10.85 -8.47 -2.20
N GLU A 247 -11.96 -8.85 -1.58
CA GLU A 247 -13.21 -8.07 -1.68
C GLU A 247 -13.05 -6.73 -0.90
N PRO A 248 -13.65 -5.62 -1.35
CA PRO A 248 -13.46 -4.30 -0.72
C PRO A 248 -13.78 -4.27 0.78
N ASP A 249 -14.83 -4.97 1.21
CA ASP A 249 -15.21 -5.11 2.61
C ASP A 249 -14.15 -5.87 3.41
N ALA A 250 -13.58 -6.94 2.84
CA ALA A 250 -12.50 -7.70 3.44
C ALA A 250 -11.24 -6.84 3.62
N VAL A 251 -10.92 -5.96 2.68
CA VAL A 251 -9.79 -5.02 2.81
C VAL A 251 -9.98 -4.09 4.01
N VAL A 252 -11.18 -3.50 4.17
CA VAL A 252 -11.47 -2.63 5.31
C VAL A 252 -11.41 -3.40 6.63
N GLN A 253 -12.03 -4.58 6.70
CA GLN A 253 -12.03 -5.43 7.89
C GLN A 253 -10.62 -5.85 8.30
N GLU A 254 -9.81 -6.34 7.36
CA GLU A 254 -8.41 -6.69 7.64
C GLU A 254 -7.59 -5.46 8.03
N GLY A 255 -7.85 -4.30 7.42
CA GLY A 255 -7.21 -3.05 7.82
C GLY A 255 -7.48 -2.68 9.29
N ILE A 256 -8.73 -2.82 9.73
CA ILE A 256 -9.10 -2.59 11.13
C ILE A 256 -8.40 -3.60 12.06
N LYS A 257 -8.39 -4.89 11.69
CA LYS A 257 -7.71 -5.94 12.47
C LYS A 257 -6.21 -5.66 12.62
N VAL A 258 -5.53 -5.31 11.53
CA VAL A 258 -4.10 -4.98 11.54
C VAL A 258 -3.83 -3.77 12.44
N LEU A 259 -4.67 -2.73 12.37
CA LEU A 259 -4.54 -1.56 13.23
C LEU A 259 -4.72 -1.92 14.71
N GLN A 260 -5.73 -2.73 15.04
CA GLN A 260 -5.96 -3.24 16.40
C GLN A 260 -4.80 -4.08 16.92
N GLN A 261 -4.27 -5.00 16.10
CA GLN A 261 -3.11 -5.82 16.45
C GLN A 261 -1.89 -4.97 16.77
N LYS A 262 -1.61 -3.94 15.98
CA LYS A 262 -0.47 -3.03 16.24
C LYS A 262 -0.61 -2.28 17.56
N LEU A 263 -1.82 -1.81 17.89
CA LEU A 263 -2.08 -1.17 19.18
C LEU A 263 -1.93 -2.17 20.33
N ALA A 264 -2.42 -3.41 20.16
CA ALA A 264 -2.25 -4.47 21.15
C ALA A 264 -0.76 -4.81 21.39
N THR A 265 0.07 -4.84 20.34
CA THR A 265 1.51 -5.05 20.48
C THR A 265 2.18 -3.95 21.30
N ILE A 266 1.78 -2.68 21.12
CA ILE A 266 2.29 -1.58 21.93
C ILE A 266 1.87 -1.74 23.39
N ILE A 267 0.61 -2.09 23.66
CA ILE A 267 0.11 -2.33 25.01
C ILE A 267 0.87 -3.47 25.69
N ALA A 268 1.09 -4.58 24.97
CA ALA A 268 1.86 -5.71 25.47
C ALA A 268 3.31 -5.30 25.81
N GLY A 269 3.98 -4.60 24.89
CA GLY A 269 5.35 -4.11 25.11
C GLY A 269 5.48 -3.12 26.27
N LEU A 270 4.45 -2.33 26.56
CA LEU A 270 4.41 -1.45 27.74
C LEU A 270 4.10 -2.22 29.04
N SER A 271 3.26 -3.25 28.97
CA SER A 271 2.84 -4.04 30.13
C SER A 271 3.96 -4.96 30.64
N ASP A 272 4.78 -5.51 29.72
CA ASP A 272 5.96 -6.31 30.06
C ASP A 272 7.13 -5.47 30.63
N GLY A 273 6.99 -4.14 30.70
CA GLY A 273 7.93 -3.23 31.34
C GLY A 273 7.95 -3.27 32.87
N GLY A 274 7.25 -4.22 33.50
CA GLY A 274 7.06 -4.34 34.94
C GLY A 274 7.47 -5.69 35.54
N GLY A 275 8.56 -6.32 35.07
CA GLY A 275 9.07 -7.53 35.74
C GLY A 275 10.14 -8.27 34.96
N MET A 276 11.41 -7.99 35.25
CA MET A 276 12.48 -8.92 34.94
C MET A 276 12.38 -10.13 35.90
N GLU A 277 11.79 -11.23 35.46
CA GLU A 277 12.14 -12.57 35.96
C GLU A 277 11.79 -13.68 34.95
N ASN A 278 12.83 -14.20 34.30
CA ASN A 278 13.01 -15.54 33.70
C ASN A 278 11.81 -16.32 33.11
N GLY A 279 11.91 -16.56 31.79
CA GLY A 279 11.83 -17.92 31.24
C GLY A 279 10.51 -18.34 30.59
N MET A 280 10.57 -18.56 29.28
CA MET A 280 9.60 -19.30 28.45
C MET A 280 8.16 -18.76 28.41
N ASN A 281 7.82 -18.00 27.35
CA ASN A 281 6.76 -18.41 26.43
C ASN A 281 6.85 -17.62 25.10
N GLY A 282 6.60 -18.30 23.98
CA GLY A 282 6.68 -17.74 22.63
C GLY A 282 5.60 -16.68 22.38
N GLY A 283 6.00 -15.41 22.42
CA GLY A 283 5.18 -14.26 22.05
C GLY A 283 5.71 -13.60 20.79
N ASP A 284 4.88 -13.62 19.76
CA ASP A 284 5.13 -13.16 18.39
C ASP A 284 5.74 -11.76 18.29
N SER A 285 6.98 -11.69 17.82
CA SER A 285 7.65 -10.43 17.50
C SER A 285 7.31 -9.97 16.08
N PHE A 286 6.10 -9.43 15.88
CA PHE A 286 5.74 -8.72 14.65
C PHE A 286 6.30 -7.29 14.66
N ALA A 287 7.61 -7.17 14.45
CA ALA A 287 8.22 -5.92 14.01
C ALA A 287 8.93 -6.18 12.67
N PRO A 288 8.60 -5.45 11.58
CA PRO A 288 9.42 -5.50 10.38
C PRO A 288 10.80 -4.93 10.72
N ARG A 289 11.76 -5.82 10.96
CA ARG A 289 13.17 -5.47 11.11
C ARG A 289 13.73 -5.23 9.71
N SER A 290 14.36 -4.07 9.51
CA SER A 290 15.23 -3.85 8.35
C SER A 290 16.28 -4.96 8.28
N PRO A 291 16.74 -5.38 7.09
CA PRO A 291 17.70 -6.48 6.96
C PRO A 291 18.95 -6.23 7.82
N GLU A 292 19.19 -7.08 8.82
CA GLU A 292 20.42 -7.05 9.61
C GLU A 292 21.57 -7.58 8.74
N PHE A 293 22.55 -6.70 8.47
CA PHE A 293 23.79 -7.07 7.80
C PHE A 293 24.63 -7.91 8.77
N ALA A 294 24.75 -9.21 8.49
CA ALA A 294 25.52 -10.13 9.32
C ALA A 294 27.03 -9.84 9.23
N GLY A 295 27.63 -9.33 10.31
CA GLY A 295 29.08 -9.36 10.45
C GLY A 295 29.68 -8.39 11.48
N GLY A 296 29.97 -8.90 12.67
CA GLY A 296 31.24 -8.65 13.37
C GLY A 296 31.46 -7.28 14.02
N ASN A 297 31.36 -7.27 15.35
CA ASN A 297 31.97 -6.32 16.28
C ASN A 297 33.32 -5.74 15.80
N ALA A 298 33.36 -4.45 15.45
CA ALA A 298 34.59 -3.66 15.38
C ALA A 298 34.25 -2.19 15.70
N GLY A 299 35.06 -1.61 16.59
CA GLY A 299 34.79 -0.36 17.26
C GLY A 299 34.82 0.89 16.39
N TRP A 300 34.34 1.95 17.02
CA TRP A 300 34.41 3.36 16.62
C TRP A 300 35.72 3.71 15.89
N GLY A 301 35.58 4.19 14.65
CA GLY A 301 36.68 4.70 13.85
C GLY A 301 36.18 5.20 12.49
N ASP A 302 35.97 6.51 12.41
CA ASP A 302 35.80 7.26 11.16
C ASP A 302 37.00 7.01 10.23
N ALA A 303 36.76 6.44 9.05
CA ALA A 303 37.73 6.34 7.96
C ALA A 303 37.00 6.20 6.63
N GLY A 304 37.13 7.24 5.78
CA GLY A 304 36.54 7.31 4.46
C GLY A 304 36.97 6.15 3.55
N TYR A 305 36.01 5.66 2.76
CA TYR A 305 36.25 4.60 1.79
C TYR A 305 36.98 5.13 0.55
N THR A 306 38.24 4.71 0.37
CA THR A 306 38.93 4.68 -0.92
C THR A 306 38.70 3.32 -1.58
N THR A 307 38.25 3.30 -2.83
CA THR A 307 38.08 2.07 -3.62
C THR A 307 39.43 1.55 -4.15
N PRO A 308 39.67 0.24 -4.14
CA PRO A 308 40.95 -0.35 -4.53
C PRO A 308 40.93 -0.77 -6.01
N TYR A 309 40.86 0.18 -6.94
CA TYR A 309 41.28 -0.02 -8.34
C TYR A 309 41.67 1.32 -8.94
N GLY A 310 42.94 1.68 -8.77
CA GLY A 310 43.56 2.75 -9.53
C GLY A 310 44.67 2.17 -10.39
N ASN A 311 44.53 2.26 -11.72
CA ASN A 311 45.57 2.84 -12.57
C ASN A 311 45.09 3.05 -14.02
N GLY A 312 45.47 4.17 -14.63
CA GLY A 312 45.52 4.36 -16.08
C GLY A 312 44.54 5.38 -16.63
N GLY A 313 44.97 6.65 -16.65
CA GLY A 313 44.15 7.77 -17.09
C GLY A 313 43.72 7.72 -18.55
N ASN A 314 42.53 8.28 -18.82
CA ASN A 314 42.28 9.06 -20.01
C ASN A 314 41.17 10.09 -19.73
N ALA A 315 41.40 11.31 -20.18
CA ALA A 315 40.53 12.46 -19.97
C ALA A 315 39.32 12.46 -20.92
N SER A 316 38.17 12.95 -20.45
CA SER A 316 37.14 13.63 -21.25
C SER A 316 36.50 14.68 -20.32
N ALA A 317 36.82 15.97 -20.45
CA ALA A 317 36.32 16.98 -21.39
C ALA A 317 34.83 17.34 -21.16
N TRP A 318 34.62 18.52 -20.55
CA TRP A 318 33.35 19.21 -20.20
C TRP A 318 32.70 18.70 -18.88
N GLY A 319 32.93 19.28 -17.69
CA GLY A 319 32.60 20.67 -17.26
C GLY A 319 31.07 20.79 -17.10
N GLY A 320 30.41 20.92 -15.95
CA GLY A 320 30.79 21.42 -14.63
C GLY A 320 29.73 22.45 -14.24
N GLN A 321 28.69 22.07 -13.49
CA GLN A 321 27.89 22.96 -12.63
C GLN A 321 26.93 22.13 -11.78
N GLY A 322 27.11 22.25 -10.46
CA GLY A 322 26.19 21.72 -9.46
C GLY A 322 24.95 22.59 -9.32
N ALA A 323 23.82 21.94 -9.07
CA ALA A 323 22.63 22.57 -8.53
C ALA A 323 22.06 21.65 -7.44
N ALA A 324 22.31 22.04 -6.20
CA ALA A 324 21.65 21.52 -5.02
C ALA A 324 20.22 22.08 -4.93
N THR A 325 19.37 21.33 -4.23
CA THR A 325 17.92 21.48 -4.09
C THR A 325 17.48 22.76 -3.37
N PRO A 326 16.29 23.35 -3.68
CA PRO A 326 15.81 24.55 -3.02
C PRO A 326 14.78 24.26 -1.92
N TYR A 327 15.17 24.45 -0.66
CA TYR A 327 14.29 24.78 0.46
C TYR A 327 14.93 25.89 1.29
N GLY A 328 14.22 27.02 1.43
CA GLY A 328 14.33 27.96 2.56
C GLY A 328 15.31 29.14 2.45
N ALA A 329 14.79 30.34 2.17
CA ALA A 329 14.96 31.57 2.96
C ALA A 329 14.66 32.84 2.11
N THR A 330 13.59 33.56 2.44
CA THR A 330 13.24 34.87 1.90
C THR A 330 13.98 36.00 2.64
N PRO A 331 14.50 37.04 1.96
CA PRO A 331 14.91 38.28 2.61
C PRO A 331 13.93 39.42 2.29
N TYR A 332 13.17 39.87 3.29
CA TYR A 332 12.50 41.18 3.30
C TYR A 332 13.39 42.19 4.03
N GLY A 333 13.57 43.38 3.43
CA GLY A 333 13.81 44.63 4.17
C GLY A 333 15.19 45.29 3.98
N GLN A 334 15.29 46.23 3.05
CA GLN A 334 16.22 47.36 3.16
C GLN A 334 15.56 48.62 2.55
N PRO A 335 15.51 49.77 3.26
CA PRO A 335 14.78 50.95 2.78
C PRO A 335 15.59 51.73 1.74
N ALA A 336 14.88 52.23 0.72
CA ALA A 336 15.42 53.06 -0.35
C ALA A 336 15.88 54.43 0.17
N ALA A 337 17.10 54.82 -0.19
CA ALA A 337 17.57 56.21 -0.09
C ALA A 337 17.22 56.96 -1.41
N PRO A 338 16.74 58.20 -1.35
CA PRO A 338 16.44 58.99 -2.54
C PRO A 338 17.69 59.70 -3.05
N SER A 339 18.03 59.45 -4.31
CA SER A 339 19.00 60.24 -5.06
C SER A 339 18.27 61.32 -5.86
N GLY A 340 18.49 62.59 -5.50
CA GLY A 340 19.06 63.48 -6.51
C GLY A 340 18.62 64.94 -6.59
N TRP A 341 19.64 65.80 -6.44
CA TRP A 341 19.96 67.04 -7.16
C TRP A 341 19.08 68.30 -6.98
N ASP A 342 19.81 69.38 -6.70
CA ASP A 342 19.52 70.81 -6.41
C ASP A 342 18.89 71.16 -5.05
#